data_AF-B4WUE5-F1
#
_entry.id   AF-B4WUE5-F1
#
_cell.length_a   1.000
_cell.length_b   1.000
_cell.length_c   1.000
_cell.angle_alpha   90.00
_cell.angle_beta   90.00
_cell.angle_gamma   90.00
#
_symmetry.space_group_name_H-M   'P 1'
#
loop_
_entity.id
_entity.type
_entity.pdbx_description
1 polymer ?
#
loop_
_entity_poly.entity_id
_entity_poly.type
_entity_poly.pdbx_seq_one_letter_code
_entity_poly.pdbx_strand_id
1 'polypeptide(L)' 'MVKDLGAIAESTENVHPHRLRHTFGTQLVMNDMSPDYVRKLMRIKSPVTSERYTKRALEKKAKDTFNDLIEPSESGSGLF' A
#
# COMPACT_ATOMS: atom_id res chain seq x y z
N MET A 1 -15.57 -15.81 -13.86
CA MET A 1 -16.04 -14.65 -13.06
C MET A 1 -15.04 -13.49 -12.98
N VAL A 2 -13.77 -13.66 -12.56
CA VAL A 2 -12.75 -12.57 -12.63
C VAL A 2 -11.80 -12.72 -13.81
N LYS A 3 -11.47 -13.97 -14.19
CA LYS A 3 -10.66 -14.25 -15.38
C LYS A 3 -11.38 -13.80 -16.66
N ASP A 4 -12.69 -14.05 -16.73
CA ASP A 4 -13.52 -13.62 -17.86
C ASP A 4 -13.55 -12.09 -17.98
N LEU A 5 -13.58 -11.36 -16.85
CA LEU A 5 -13.44 -9.89 -16.87
C LEU A 5 -12.07 -9.45 -17.37
N GLY A 6 -11.00 -10.15 -16.98
CA GLY A 6 -9.66 -9.92 -17.52
C GLY A 6 -9.58 -10.15 -19.03
N ALA A 7 -10.26 -11.19 -19.54
CA ALA A 7 -10.34 -11.50 -20.96
C ALA A 7 -11.17 -10.46 -21.74
N ILE A 8 -12.31 -10.02 -21.20
CA ILE A 8 -13.15 -8.96 -21.80
C ILE A 8 -12.39 -7.63 -21.85
N ALA A 9 -11.60 -7.33 -20.81
CA ALA A 9 -10.78 -6.12 -20.75
C ALA A 9 -9.47 -6.23 -21.56
N GLU A 10 -9.26 -7.32 -22.31
CA GLU A 10 -8.03 -7.63 -23.06
C GLU A 10 -6.75 -7.45 -22.22
N SER A 11 -6.85 -7.73 -20.91
CA SER A 11 -5.73 -7.56 -20.00
C SER A 11 -4.71 -8.69 -20.20
N THR A 12 -3.46 -8.30 -20.44
CA THR A 12 -2.32 -9.23 -20.50
C THR A 12 -1.83 -9.66 -19.11
N GLU A 13 -2.41 -9.08 -18.04
CA GLU A 13 -2.04 -9.42 -16.68
C GLU A 13 -2.69 -10.74 -16.22
N ASN A 14 -1.94 -11.51 -15.44
CA ASN A 14 -2.47 -12.70 -14.80
C ASN A 14 -3.38 -12.32 -13.60
N VAL A 15 -4.67 -12.08 -13.91
CA VAL A 15 -5.70 -11.68 -12.95
C VAL A 15 -6.16 -12.89 -12.13
N HIS A 16 -6.00 -12.80 -10.81
CA HIS A 16 -6.43 -13.83 -9.87
C HIS A 16 -7.16 -13.20 -8.67
N PRO A 17 -8.28 -13.77 -8.19
CA PRO A 17 -9.06 -13.16 -7.09
C PRO A 17 -8.22 -12.86 -5.84
N HIS A 18 -7.27 -13.73 -5.50
CA HIS A 18 -6.38 -13.50 -4.35
C HIS A 18 -5.42 -12.32 -4.57
N ARG A 19 -4.96 -12.09 -5.81
CA ARG A 19 -4.11 -10.92 -6.15
C ARG A 19 -4.89 -9.62 -6.03
N LEU A 20 -6.14 -9.58 -6.50
CA LEU A 20 -7.01 -8.41 -6.33
C LEU A 20 -7.19 -8.06 -4.86
N ARG A 21 -7.41 -9.08 -4.01
CA ARG A 21 -7.48 -8.89 -2.55
C ARG A 21 -6.18 -8.31 -1.98
N HIS A 22 -5.01 -8.74 -2.45
CA HIS A 22 -3.73 -8.15 -2.03
C HIS A 22 -3.60 -6.70 -2.47
N THR A 23 -3.85 -6.41 -3.74
CA THR A 23 -3.78 -5.05 -4.29
C THR A 23 -4.68 -4.09 -3.51
N PHE A 24 -5.91 -4.52 -3.21
CA PHE A 24 -6.84 -3.75 -2.40
C PHE A 24 -6.29 -3.44 -1.00
N GLY A 25 -5.78 -4.44 -0.28
CA GLY A 25 -5.20 -4.24 1.06
C GLY A 25 -3.99 -3.31 1.06
N THR A 26 -3.11 -3.44 0.06
CA THR A 26 -1.94 -2.56 -0.09
C THR A 26 -2.38 -1.11 -0.37
N GLN A 27 -3.36 -0.90 -1.26
CA GLN A 27 -3.87 0.45 -1.58
C GLN A 27 -4.49 1.14 -0.36
N LEU A 28 -5.23 0.42 0.49
CA LEU A 28 -5.78 1.01 1.71
C LEU A 28 -4.68 1.54 2.65
N VAL A 29 -3.60 0.77 2.83
CA VAL A 29 -2.47 1.23 3.66
C VAL A 29 -1.71 2.39 3.01
N MET A 30 -1.59 2.40 1.68
CA MET A 30 -1.00 3.54 0.96
C MET A 30 -1.85 4.81 1.08
N ASN A 31 -3.18 4.68 1.25
CA ASN A 31 -4.10 5.78 1.52
C ASN A 31 -4.27 6.03 3.03
N ASP A 32 -3.17 5.89 3.80
CA ASP A 32 -3.08 6.21 5.22
C ASP A 32 -3.96 5.40 6.19
N MET A 33 -4.60 4.32 5.74
CA MET A 33 -5.33 3.44 6.65
C MET A 33 -4.38 2.62 7.52
N SER A 34 -4.65 2.56 8.83
CA SER A 34 -3.90 1.73 9.77
C SER A 34 -3.86 0.25 9.31
N PRO A 35 -2.69 -0.40 9.28
CA PRO A 35 -2.58 -1.82 8.97
C PRO A 35 -3.47 -2.73 9.85
N ASP A 36 -3.71 -2.35 11.12
CA ASP A 36 -4.61 -3.11 12.01
C ASP A 36 -6.07 -3.03 11.54
N TYR A 37 -6.48 -1.87 11.03
CA TYR A 37 -7.81 -1.66 10.48
C TYR A 37 -7.99 -2.40 9.16
N VAL A 38 -7.00 -2.33 8.27
CA VAL A 38 -6.98 -3.11 7.02
C VAL A 38 -7.05 -4.61 7.33
N ARG A 39 -6.30 -5.10 8.32
CA ARG A 39 -6.34 -6.50 8.76
C ARG A 39 -7.76 -6.90 9.20
N LYS A 40 -8.39 -6.09 10.05
CA LYS A 40 -9.75 -6.33 10.56
C LYS A 40 -10.80 -6.29 9.44
N LEU A 41 -10.74 -5.27 8.57
CA LEU A 41 -11.63 -5.10 7.42
C LEU A 41 -11.55 -6.32 6.48
N MET A 42 -10.33 -6.76 6.18
CA MET A 42 -10.09 -7.90 5.32
C MET A 42 -10.27 -9.25 6.02
N ARG A 43 -10.63 -9.27 7.31
CA ARG A 43 -10.82 -10.47 8.14
C ARG A 43 -9.60 -11.41 8.12
N ILE A 44 -8.40 -10.83 8.17
CA ILE A 44 -7.15 -11.60 8.22
C ILE A 44 -6.84 -11.93 9.69
N LYS A 45 -6.79 -13.22 10.02
CA LYS A 45 -6.57 -13.67 11.41
C LYS A 45 -5.15 -13.44 11.91
N SER A 46 -4.16 -13.59 11.02
CA SER A 46 -2.74 -13.54 11.38
C SER A 46 -2.13 -12.15 11.07
N PRO A 47 -1.58 -11.45 12.07
CA PRO A 47 -0.85 -10.19 11.86
C PRO A 47 0.33 -10.34 10.89
N VAL A 48 1.06 -11.45 10.99
CA VAL A 48 2.20 -11.79 10.11
C VAL A 48 1.74 -11.92 8.65
N THR A 49 0.53 -12.45 8.44
CA THR A 49 -0.03 -12.58 7.09
C THR A 49 -0.42 -11.22 6.52
N SER A 50 -0.97 -10.32 7.33
CA SER A 50 -1.26 -8.95 6.89
C SER A 50 0.01 -8.15 6.60
N GLU A 51 1.08 -8.38 7.35
CA GLU A 51 2.34 -7.65 7.21
C GLU A 51 2.97 -7.83 5.82
N ARG A 52 2.81 -9.01 5.19
CA ARG A 52 3.26 -9.25 3.80
C ARG A 52 2.62 -8.29 2.78
N TYR A 53 1.42 -7.78 3.08
CA TYR A 53 0.67 -6.89 2.17
C TYR A 53 0.93 -5.42 2.46
N THR A 54 1.29 -5.10 3.71
CA THR A 54 1.42 -3.73 4.19
C THR A 54 2.86 -3.29 4.30
N LYS A 55 3.84 -4.21 4.33
CA LYS A 55 5.27 -3.90 4.47
C LYS A 55 5.77 -2.89 3.44
N ARG A 56 5.52 -3.12 2.15
CA ARG A 56 5.95 -2.19 1.09
C ARG A 56 5.28 -0.82 1.20
N ALA A 57 4.00 -0.78 1.57
CA ALA A 57 3.28 0.47 1.76
C ALA A 57 3.82 1.25 2.97
N LEU A 58 4.13 0.55 4.07
CA LEU A 58 4.74 1.11 5.26
C LEU A 58 6.16 1.62 5.00
N GLU A 59 6.99 0.86 4.28
CA GLU A 59 8.35 1.26 3.89
C GLU A 59 8.32 2.50 3.00
N LYS A 60 7.42 2.53 2.01
CA LYS A 60 7.25 3.71 1.14
C LYS A 60 6.81 4.92 1.95
N LYS A 61 5.79 4.77 2.80
CA LYS A 61 5.31 5.87 3.65
C LYS A 61 6.40 6.36 4.60
N ALA A 62 7.16 5.47 5.23
CA ALA A 62 8.27 5.84 6.09
C ALA A 62 9.34 6.65 5.34
N LYS A 63 9.64 6.26 4.09
CA LYS A 63 10.55 7.00 3.21
C LYS A 63 9.99 8.37 2.86
N ASP A 64 8.72 8.44 2.44
CA ASP A 64 8.06 9.69 2.05
C ASP A 64 8.03 10.67 3.25
N THR A 65 7.59 10.22 4.43
CA THR A 65 7.60 11.02 5.67
C THR A 65 9.01 11.45 6.10
N PHE A 66 10.02 10.61 5.90
CA PHE A 66 11.40 10.97 6.20
C PHE A 66 11.90 12.10 5.29
N ASN A 67 11.62 12.03 3.98
CA ASN A 67 11.98 13.08 3.03
C ASN A 67 11.25 14.39 3.34
N ASP A 68 9.95 14.33 3.64
CA ASP A 68 9.13 15.49 4.02
C ASP A 68 9.65 16.20 5.28
N LEU A 69 10.34 15.49 6.17
CA LEU A 69 10.96 16.07 7.38
C LEU A 69 12.34 16.70 7.08
N ILE A 70 13.04 16.24 6.04
CA ILE A 70 14.38 16.73 5.68
C ILE A 70 14.32 17.93 4.74
N GLU A 71 13.41 17.95 3.77
CA GLU A 71 13.25 19.09 2.84
C GLU A 71 13.03 20.46 3.51
N PRO A 72 12.27 20.58 4.63
CA PRO A 72 12.15 21.83 5.38
C PRO A 72 13.43 22.27 6.10
N SER A 73 14.39 21.36 6.32
CA SER A 73 15.61 21.63 7.09
C SER A 73 16.73 22.27 6.25
N GLU A 74 16.70 22.12 4.92
CA GLU A 74 17.74 22.67 4.03
C GLU A 74 17.39 24.07 3.47
N SER A 75 16.18 24.58 3.71
CA SER A 75 15.68 25.83 3.11
C SER A 75 15.65 27.04 4.08
N GLY A 76 16.29 26.94 5.25
CA GLY A 76 16.17 27.93 6.34
C GLY A 76 17.48 28.36 7.02
N SER A 77 18.58 28.56 6.29
CA SER A 77 19.75 29.31 6.80
C SER A 77 20.24 30.38 5.82
N GLY A 78 19.30 31.20 5.34
CA GLY A 78 19.62 32.51 4.76
C GLY A 78 19.81 33.56 5.86
N LEU A 79 20.93 33.52 6.57
CA LEU A 79 21.41 34.59 7.44
C LEU A 79 22.73 35.11 6.88
N PHE A 80 22.64 36.02 5.90
CA PHE A 80 23.62 37.06 5.58
C PHE A 80 22.91 38.22 4.90
#